data_AF-A0A8K0JH87-F1
#
_entry.id   AF-A0A8K0JH87-F1
#
_cell.length_a   1.000
_cell.length_b   1.000
_cell.length_c   1.000
_cell.angle_alpha   90.00
_cell.angle_beta   90.00
_cell.angle_gamma   90.00
#
_symmetry.space_group_name_H-M   'P 1'
#
loop_
_entity.id
_entity.type
_entity.pdbx_description
1 polymer ?
#
loop_
_entity_poly.entity_id
_entity_poly.type
_entity_poly.pdbx_seq_one_letter_code
_entity_poly.pdbx_strand_id
1 'polypeptide(L)'
;MASAFFFPDPASSSNLTHNWSEKDVEVASIAAINFSRAFYESYDKPADRLPLLAPFYRERSSLVWNGNRAQGIVEIGEALARVPPSKHEIVAVDSTPMAGTSPPRLLVTVTGIVRHVDPSKLTSQTISARSLPQHTTETLPTTSPAGTEVEYVIPHSVISPMAADAGGSGKNRGKEMMDEATIKGLPRTFVEVFELVANEEGTGNENPQPGYHILRDTFRFVG
;
A
#
# COMPACT_ATOMS: atom_id res chain seq x y z
N MET A 1 -61.08 -11.98 -29.17
CA MET A 1 -60.02 -11.42 -28.31
C MET A 1 -58.82 -12.34 -28.41
N ALA A 2 -57.78 -11.95 -29.15
CA ALA A 2 -56.53 -12.71 -29.26
C ALA A 2 -55.43 -11.87 -28.61
N SER A 3 -54.92 -12.33 -27.46
CA SER A 3 -53.77 -11.74 -26.79
C SER A 3 -52.52 -11.99 -27.62
N ALA A 4 -51.91 -10.93 -28.12
CA ALA A 4 -50.59 -10.98 -28.72
C ALA A 4 -49.57 -11.21 -27.60
N PHE A 5 -48.88 -12.35 -27.65
CA PHE A 5 -47.69 -12.60 -26.85
C PHE A 5 -46.57 -11.70 -27.37
N PHE A 6 -46.19 -10.72 -26.55
CA PHE A 6 -45.06 -9.84 -26.79
C PHE A 6 -43.77 -10.62 -26.45
N PHE A 7 -43.07 -11.10 -27.47
CA PHE A 7 -41.72 -11.63 -27.30
C PHE A 7 -40.74 -10.45 -27.24
N PRO A 8 -39.92 -10.31 -26.18
CA PRO A 8 -38.88 -9.29 -26.16
C PRO A 8 -37.82 -9.62 -27.21
N ASP A 9 -37.39 -8.57 -27.92
CA ASP A 9 -36.34 -8.59 -28.94
C ASP A 9 -35.01 -9.12 -28.37
N PRO A 10 -34.39 -10.16 -28.93
CA PRO A 10 -33.10 -10.68 -28.45
C PRO A 10 -31.91 -9.75 -28.70
N ALA A 11 -32.10 -8.57 -29.32
CA ALA A 11 -31.01 -7.66 -29.69
C ALA A 11 -30.53 -6.69 -28.59
N SER A 12 -30.99 -6.80 -27.34
CA SER A 12 -30.54 -5.94 -26.23
C SER A 12 -29.56 -6.62 -25.26
N SER A 13 -28.79 -7.61 -25.71
CA SER A 13 -27.54 -7.95 -25.03
C SER A 13 -26.44 -7.10 -25.65
N SER A 14 -26.13 -5.94 -25.07
CA SER A 14 -24.86 -5.27 -25.32
C SER A 14 -23.76 -6.22 -24.85
N ASN A 15 -23.32 -7.11 -25.74
CA ASN A 15 -22.15 -7.93 -25.56
C ASN A 15 -20.99 -6.95 -25.36
N LEU A 16 -20.60 -6.75 -24.11
CA LEU A 16 -19.37 -6.10 -23.71
C LEU A 16 -18.20 -7.05 -24.04
N THR A 17 -18.05 -7.42 -25.31
CA THR A 17 -16.76 -7.91 -25.81
C THR A 17 -15.87 -6.69 -25.92
N HIS A 18 -15.38 -6.24 -24.78
CA HIS A 18 -14.42 -5.15 -24.75
C HIS A 18 -13.13 -5.67 -25.39
N ASN A 19 -12.86 -5.20 -26.61
CA ASN A 19 -11.69 -5.62 -27.37
C ASN A 19 -10.52 -4.75 -26.95
N TRP A 20 -9.74 -5.22 -25.98
CA TRP A 20 -8.47 -4.58 -25.62
C TRP A 20 -7.54 -4.57 -26.82
N SER A 21 -6.84 -3.46 -27.06
CA SER A 21 -5.76 -3.49 -28.03
C SER A 21 -4.60 -4.30 -27.46
N GLU A 22 -3.80 -4.93 -28.32
CA GLU A 22 -2.57 -5.62 -27.93
C GLU A 22 -1.64 -4.69 -27.12
N LYS A 23 -1.62 -3.40 -27.48
CA LYS A 23 -0.87 -2.36 -26.76
C LYS A 23 -1.37 -2.14 -25.34
N ASP A 24 -2.69 -2.16 -25.11
CA ASP A 24 -3.23 -1.99 -23.76
C ASP A 24 -2.85 -3.16 -22.85
N VAL A 25 -2.84 -4.37 -23.40
CA VAL A 25 -2.42 -5.59 -22.69
C VAL A 25 -0.92 -5.55 -22.36
N GLU A 26 -0.09 -5.14 -23.32
CA GLU A 26 1.36 -4.99 -23.12
C GLU A 26 1.67 -3.93 -22.05
N VAL A 27 1.06 -2.75 -22.16
CA VAL A 27 1.21 -1.65 -21.19
C VAL A 27 0.75 -2.08 -19.80
N ALA A 28 -0.39 -2.75 -19.69
CA ALA A 28 -0.91 -3.29 -18.42
C ALA A 28 0.09 -4.26 -17.77
N SER A 29 0.62 -5.19 -18.56
CA SER A 29 1.55 -6.22 -18.08
C SER A 29 2.86 -5.60 -17.56
N ILE A 30 3.45 -4.67 -18.32
CA ILE A 30 4.68 -3.98 -17.93
C ILE A 30 4.43 -3.11 -16.68
N ALA A 31 3.32 -2.37 -16.64
CA ALA A 31 2.96 -1.54 -15.51
C ALA A 31 2.76 -2.36 -14.24
N ALA A 32 2.08 -3.51 -14.31
CA ALA A 32 1.83 -4.38 -13.17
C ALA A 32 3.12 -4.97 -12.58
N ILE A 33 4.06 -5.40 -13.44
CA ILE A 33 5.37 -5.91 -13.00
C ILE A 33 6.17 -4.81 -12.28
N ASN A 34 6.26 -3.63 -12.89
CA ASN A 34 7.00 -2.50 -12.34
C ASN A 34 6.38 -1.99 -11.03
N PHE A 35 5.06 -1.86 -11.00
CA PHE A 35 4.31 -1.51 -9.79
C PHE A 35 4.58 -2.51 -8.67
N SER A 36 4.38 -3.81 -8.93
CA SER A 36 4.52 -4.86 -7.91
C SER A 36 5.93 -4.83 -7.32
N ARG A 37 6.95 -4.75 -8.18
CA ARG A 37 8.34 -4.65 -7.73
C ARG A 37 8.56 -3.45 -6.82
N ALA A 38 8.19 -2.24 -7.26
CA ALA A 38 8.40 -1.03 -6.49
C ALA A 38 7.61 -1.02 -5.17
N PHE A 39 6.38 -1.54 -5.20
CA PHE A 39 5.51 -1.64 -4.03
C PHE A 39 6.09 -2.57 -2.98
N TYR A 40 6.40 -3.83 -3.31
CA TYR A 40 6.93 -4.78 -2.31
C TYR A 40 8.37 -4.46 -1.89
N GLU A 41 9.20 -3.87 -2.75
CA GLU A 41 10.53 -3.36 -2.34
C GLU A 41 10.39 -2.24 -1.29
N SER A 42 9.34 -1.43 -1.38
CA SER A 42 9.02 -0.39 -0.40
C SER A 42 8.40 -0.97 0.87
N TYR A 43 7.47 -1.92 0.70
CA TYR A 43 6.76 -2.58 1.79
C TYR A 43 7.73 -3.31 2.74
N ASP A 44 8.74 -3.96 2.18
CA ASP A 44 9.71 -4.79 2.92
C ASP A 44 10.79 -4.00 3.67
N LYS A 45 10.80 -2.65 3.61
CA LYS A 45 11.78 -1.80 4.31
C LYS A 45 11.22 -1.32 5.65
N PRO A 46 11.52 -1.97 6.80
CA PRO A 46 10.77 -1.73 8.03
C PRO A 46 10.88 -0.30 8.57
N ALA A 47 12.06 0.32 8.45
CA ALA A 47 12.32 1.67 8.93
C ALA A 47 11.54 2.73 8.13
N ASP A 48 11.45 2.54 6.81
CA ASP A 48 10.92 3.54 5.88
C ASP A 48 9.59 3.10 5.24
N ARG A 49 8.96 2.01 5.71
CA ARG A 49 7.80 1.40 5.08
C ARG A 49 6.67 2.41 4.86
N LEU A 50 6.24 3.10 5.92
CA LEU A 50 5.13 4.05 5.83
C LEU A 50 5.40 5.23 4.89
N PRO A 51 6.54 5.97 5.00
CA PRO A 51 6.82 7.06 4.07
C PRO A 51 7.01 6.59 2.63
N LEU A 52 7.54 5.39 2.39
CA LEU A 52 7.70 4.85 1.04
C LEU A 52 6.40 4.32 0.43
N LEU A 53 5.47 3.83 1.25
CA LEU A 53 4.17 3.35 0.76
C LEU A 53 3.16 4.49 0.56
N ALA A 54 3.26 5.58 1.32
CA ALA A 54 2.30 6.70 1.24
C ALA A 54 2.06 7.23 -0.20
N PRO A 55 3.08 7.42 -1.07
CA PRO A 55 2.89 7.88 -2.44
C PRO A 55 2.06 6.95 -3.34
N PHE A 56 1.99 5.66 -3.01
CA PHE A 56 1.17 4.70 -3.76
C PHE A 56 -0.33 4.90 -3.51
N TYR A 57 -0.72 5.54 -2.41
CA TYR A 57 -2.11 5.76 -2.04
C TYR A 57 -2.55 7.21 -2.30
N ARG A 58 -3.85 7.39 -2.51
CA ARG A 58 -4.54 8.68 -2.65
C ARG A 58 -5.55 8.85 -1.50
N GLU A 59 -6.09 10.05 -1.38
CA GLU A 59 -7.10 10.39 -0.35
C GLU A 59 -8.34 9.48 -0.40
N ARG A 60 -8.71 8.98 -1.58
CA ARG A 60 -9.88 8.11 -1.78
C ARG A 60 -9.53 6.62 -1.87
N SER A 61 -8.28 6.25 -1.60
CA SER A 61 -7.88 4.85 -1.63
C SER A 61 -8.56 4.06 -0.52
N SER A 62 -8.66 2.75 -0.73
CA SER A 62 -9.18 1.82 0.28
C SER A 62 -8.28 0.62 0.41
N LEU A 63 -8.07 0.15 1.64
CA LEU A 63 -7.33 -1.06 1.98
C LEU A 63 -8.27 -2.05 2.67
N VAL A 64 -8.20 -3.32 2.28
CA VAL A 64 -8.81 -4.44 3.00
C VAL A 64 -7.72 -5.44 3.33
N TRP A 65 -7.33 -5.51 4.60
CA TRP A 65 -6.29 -6.42 5.07
C TRP A 65 -6.90 -7.53 5.91
N ASN A 66 -6.96 -8.75 5.36
CA ASN A 66 -7.62 -9.91 5.97
C ASN A 66 -9.05 -9.60 6.48
N GLY A 67 -9.81 -8.84 5.70
CA GLY A 67 -11.18 -8.43 6.03
C GLY A 67 -11.29 -7.16 6.87
N ASN A 68 -10.20 -6.63 7.42
CA ASN A 68 -10.17 -5.35 8.12
C ASN A 68 -10.05 -4.20 7.12
N ARG A 69 -10.98 -3.25 7.15
CA ARG A 69 -11.07 -2.16 6.18
C ARG A 69 -10.45 -0.89 6.75
N ALA A 70 -9.75 -0.15 5.90
CA ALA A 70 -9.29 1.21 6.15
C ALA A 70 -9.52 2.06 4.89
N GLN A 71 -9.93 3.32 5.05
CA GLN A 71 -10.20 4.22 3.93
C GLN A 71 -9.48 5.56 4.09
N GLY A 72 -8.85 6.00 3.00
CA GLY A 72 -8.06 7.21 2.96
C GLY A 72 -6.68 7.05 3.60
N ILE A 73 -5.79 8.00 3.29
CA ILE A 73 -4.35 7.87 3.56
C ILE A 73 -4.02 7.72 5.05
N VAL A 74 -4.79 8.39 5.92
CA VAL A 74 -4.57 8.36 7.39
C VAL A 74 -4.89 6.98 7.95
N GLU A 75 -6.10 6.46 7.72
CA GLU A 75 -6.51 5.14 8.24
C GLU A 75 -5.68 4.01 7.62
N ILE A 76 -5.31 4.15 6.35
CA ILE A 76 -4.42 3.19 5.68
C ILE A 76 -3.04 3.21 6.34
N GLY A 77 -2.47 4.38 6.62
CA GLY A 77 -1.21 4.51 7.34
C GLY A 77 -1.26 3.85 8.71
N GLU A 78 -2.33 4.08 9.49
CA GLU A 78 -2.56 3.44 10.79
C GLU A 78 -2.76 1.92 10.69
N ALA A 79 -3.43 1.44 9.65
CA ALA A 79 -3.60 0.01 9.39
C ALA A 79 -2.26 -0.65 9.04
N LEU A 80 -1.49 -0.05 8.13
CA LEU A 80 -0.16 -0.54 7.73
C LEU A 80 0.85 -0.47 8.88
N ALA A 81 0.77 0.55 9.74
CA ALA A 81 1.62 0.66 10.93
C ALA A 81 1.44 -0.52 11.90
N ARG A 82 0.21 -1.07 11.96
CA ARG A 82 -0.08 -2.25 12.77
C ARG A 82 0.41 -3.54 12.15
N VAL A 83 0.60 -3.64 10.84
CA VAL A 83 1.12 -4.87 10.21
C VAL A 83 2.59 -5.06 10.61
N PRO A 84 3.04 -6.27 11.01
CA PRO A 84 4.45 -6.48 11.38
C PRO A 84 5.37 -6.23 10.16
N PRO A 85 6.66 -5.97 10.39
CA PRO A 85 7.65 -6.00 9.32
C PRO A 85 7.57 -7.33 8.55
N SER A 86 7.74 -7.28 7.25
CA SER A 86 7.53 -8.43 6.37
C SER A 86 8.66 -8.58 5.36
N LYS A 87 8.80 -9.80 4.84
CA LYS A 87 9.56 -10.10 3.64
C LYS A 87 8.66 -10.84 2.65
N HIS A 88 8.47 -10.27 1.47
CA HIS A 88 7.66 -10.86 0.41
C HIS A 88 8.54 -11.56 -0.63
N GLU A 89 8.08 -12.71 -1.08
CA GLU A 89 8.58 -13.46 -2.23
C GLU A 89 7.42 -13.59 -3.23
N ILE A 90 7.52 -12.86 -4.34
CA ILE A 90 6.46 -12.82 -5.34
C ILE A 90 6.57 -14.05 -6.25
N VAL A 91 5.48 -14.80 -6.34
CA VAL A 91 5.41 -16.04 -7.14
C VAL A 91 4.81 -15.77 -8.51
N ALA A 92 3.72 -15.00 -8.56
CA ALA A 92 3.08 -14.64 -9.81
C ALA A 92 2.42 -13.26 -9.72
N VAL A 93 2.41 -12.57 -10.85
CA VAL A 93 1.71 -11.31 -11.08
C VAL A 93 0.88 -11.47 -12.35
N ASP A 94 -0.39 -11.10 -12.27
CA ASP A 94 -1.31 -11.05 -13.40
C ASP A 94 -1.97 -9.67 -13.47
N SER A 95 -2.35 -9.23 -14.67
CA SER A 95 -2.98 -7.93 -14.85
C SER A 95 -4.04 -7.93 -15.94
N THR A 96 -5.12 -7.20 -15.71
CA THR A 96 -6.20 -7.00 -16.68
C THR A 96 -6.47 -5.51 -16.83
N PRO A 97 -6.35 -4.94 -18.04
CA PRO A 97 -6.75 -3.56 -18.28
C PRO A 97 -8.27 -3.41 -18.11
N MET A 98 -8.70 -2.33 -17.48
CA MET A 98 -10.11 -1.97 -17.33
C MET A 98 -10.51 -0.97 -18.39
N ALA A 99 -11.67 -1.20 -19.00
CA ALA A 99 -12.23 -0.34 -20.03
C ALA A 99 -12.53 1.07 -19.50
N GLY A 100 -12.48 2.06 -20.40
CA GLY A 100 -13.08 3.38 -20.17
C GLY A 100 -12.14 4.47 -19.65
N THR A 101 -10.84 4.21 -19.54
CA THR A 101 -9.83 5.25 -19.27
C THR A 101 -8.64 5.12 -20.23
N SER A 102 -7.94 6.23 -20.47
CA SER A 102 -6.70 6.27 -21.25
C SER A 102 -5.70 7.18 -20.53
N PRO A 103 -4.62 6.66 -19.90
CA PRO A 103 -4.23 5.25 -19.85
C PRO A 103 -5.26 4.35 -19.12
N PRO A 104 -5.29 3.04 -19.41
CA PRO A 104 -6.24 2.13 -18.78
C PRO A 104 -5.98 2.02 -17.27
N ARG A 105 -7.05 1.97 -16.48
CA ARG A 105 -7.00 1.48 -15.09
C ARG A 105 -6.65 0.01 -15.14
N LEU A 106 -5.95 -0.49 -14.13
CA LEU A 106 -5.48 -1.87 -14.11
C LEU A 106 -6.07 -2.60 -12.92
N LEU A 107 -6.55 -3.82 -13.15
CA LEU A 107 -6.74 -4.79 -12.08
C LEU A 107 -5.49 -5.66 -12.03
N VAL A 108 -4.74 -5.63 -10.94
CA VAL A 108 -3.52 -6.41 -10.75
C VAL A 108 -3.75 -7.42 -9.65
N THR A 109 -3.41 -8.69 -9.91
CA THR A 109 -3.43 -9.75 -8.91
C THR A 109 -2.00 -10.22 -8.67
N VAL A 110 -1.56 -10.17 -7.41
CA VAL A 110 -0.26 -10.66 -6.98
C VAL A 110 -0.48 -11.85 -6.07
N THR A 111 0.30 -12.91 -6.29
CA THR A 111 0.35 -14.06 -5.40
C THR A 111 1.79 -14.31 -4.99
N GLY A 112 1.98 -14.73 -3.74
CA GLY A 112 3.32 -14.93 -3.23
C GLY A 112 3.35 -15.58 -1.86
N ILE A 113 4.54 -15.56 -1.28
CA ILE A 113 4.81 -16.01 0.08
C ILE A 113 5.27 -14.80 0.89
N VAL A 114 4.73 -14.62 2.08
CA VAL A 114 5.15 -13.57 3.01
C VAL A 114 5.62 -14.19 4.33
N ARG A 115 6.70 -13.65 4.87
CA ARG A 115 7.20 -13.97 6.21
C ARG A 115 7.16 -12.68 7.04
N HIS A 116 6.46 -12.73 8.16
CA HIS A 116 6.45 -11.61 9.10
C HIS A 116 7.59 -11.77 10.10
N VAL A 117 8.30 -10.68 10.38
CA VAL A 117 9.35 -10.66 11.39
C VAL A 117 8.73 -10.15 12.68
N ASP A 118 9.02 -10.87 13.77
CA ASP A 118 8.68 -10.41 15.11
C ASP A 118 9.36 -9.05 15.36
N PRO A 119 8.60 -7.98 15.62
CA PRO A 119 9.15 -6.65 15.81
C PRO A 119 10.16 -6.59 16.97
N SER A 120 10.07 -7.46 17.97
CA SER A 120 11.05 -7.56 19.06
C SER A 120 12.43 -8.06 18.63
N LYS A 121 12.51 -8.74 17.48
CA LYS A 121 13.76 -9.27 16.91
C LYS A 121 14.47 -8.27 15.99
N LEU A 122 13.85 -7.11 15.73
CA LEU A 122 14.45 -6.05 14.91
C LEU A 122 15.42 -5.14 15.70
N THR A 123 15.45 -5.25 17.03
CA THR A 123 16.18 -4.34 17.94
C THR A 123 17.65 -4.75 18.21
N SER A 124 18.23 -5.72 17.50
CA SER A 124 19.59 -6.23 17.81
C SER A 124 20.73 -5.70 16.92
N GLN A 125 20.56 -4.62 16.16
CA GLN A 125 21.65 -4.06 15.33
C GLN A 125 21.87 -2.54 15.49
N THR A 126 22.03 -2.07 16.72
CA THR A 126 22.62 -0.75 17.07
C THR A 126 23.12 -0.93 18.51
N ILE A 127 24.39 -0.84 18.94
CA ILE A 127 25.53 0.03 18.64
C ILE A 127 26.81 -0.75 19.06
N SER A 128 27.74 -1.03 18.15
CA SER A 128 29.16 -1.19 18.54
C SER A 128 29.86 0.12 18.18
N ALA A 129 29.68 1.11 19.04
CA ALA A 129 30.54 2.28 19.06
C ALA A 129 31.91 1.78 19.52
N ARG A 130 32.79 1.57 18.55
CA ARG A 130 34.22 1.41 18.77
C ARG A 130 34.69 2.66 19.51
N SER A 131 35.05 2.49 20.78
CA SER A 131 35.65 3.53 21.61
C SER A 131 36.92 4.07 20.94
N LEU A 132 36.96 5.39 20.72
CA LEU A 132 38.21 6.10 20.48
C LEU A 132 38.60 6.88 21.75
N PRO A 133 39.90 6.92 22.11
CA PRO A 133 40.38 7.58 23.32
C PRO A 133 40.40 9.10 23.18
N GLN A 134 40.15 9.77 24.31
CA GLN A 134 40.17 11.22 24.48
C GLN A 134 41.59 11.78 24.38
N HIS A 135 41.75 12.92 23.69
CA HIS A 135 42.78 13.91 24.01
C HIS A 135 42.34 15.33 23.62
N THR A 136 42.94 16.30 24.29
CA THR A 136 42.42 17.61 24.75
C THR A 136 42.74 18.82 23.86
N THR A 137 41.88 19.86 23.95
CA THR A 137 42.13 21.34 23.88
C THR A 137 42.47 22.04 22.55
N GLU A 138 41.63 23.03 22.11
CA GLU A 138 41.84 24.51 22.08
C GLU A 138 40.92 25.26 21.05
N THR A 139 40.84 26.59 21.16
CA THR A 139 39.74 27.57 20.85
C THR A 139 39.55 28.16 19.42
N LEU A 140 38.27 28.46 19.06
CA LEU A 140 37.57 29.52 18.21
C LEU A 140 38.31 30.39 17.15
N PRO A 141 37.62 31.12 16.22
CA PRO A 141 36.29 30.96 15.57
C PRO A 141 36.33 31.10 14.01
N THR A 142 35.18 30.95 13.30
CA THR A 142 34.69 31.81 12.17
C THR A 142 33.91 31.07 11.05
N THR A 143 32.78 31.67 10.68
CA THR A 143 31.96 31.61 9.44
C THR A 143 31.16 30.36 9.04
N SER A 144 29.83 30.55 9.05
CA SER A 144 28.80 29.89 8.23
C SER A 144 28.97 30.28 6.74
N PRO A 145 28.50 29.47 5.76
CA PRO A 145 27.09 29.59 5.35
C PRO A 145 26.36 28.27 5.00
N ALA A 146 25.06 28.29 5.26
CA ALA A 146 23.95 27.75 4.45
C ALA A 146 23.97 26.26 4.02
N GLY A 147 23.16 25.46 4.71
CA GLY A 147 22.57 24.22 4.20
C GLY A 147 21.19 24.05 4.81
N THR A 148 20.13 24.16 4.02
CA THR A 148 18.74 24.02 4.44
C THR A 148 18.45 22.55 4.73
N GLU A 149 18.46 22.16 6.01
CA GLU A 149 17.95 20.87 6.47
C GLU A 149 16.44 21.04 6.70
N VAL A 150 15.61 20.38 5.90
CA VAL A 150 14.16 20.38 6.09
C VAL A 150 13.85 19.31 7.14
N GLU A 151 13.85 19.73 8.41
CA GLU A 151 13.41 18.93 9.55
C GLU A 151 11.90 18.70 9.46
N TYR A 152 11.48 17.45 9.20
CA TYR A 152 10.07 17.07 9.25
C TYR A 152 9.65 16.90 10.70
N VAL A 153 9.17 17.99 11.30
CA VAL A 153 8.58 18.00 12.64
C VAL A 153 7.20 17.33 12.58
N ILE A 154 7.09 16.13 13.12
CA ILE A 154 5.79 15.52 13.43
C ILE A 154 5.21 16.31 14.62
N PRO A 155 4.04 16.97 14.51
CA PRO A 155 3.45 17.65 15.66
C PRO A 155 2.95 16.61 16.67
N HIS A 156 3.71 16.45 17.76
CA HIS A 156 3.23 15.89 19.02
C HIS A 156 2.40 16.94 19.74
N SER A 157 1.06 16.83 19.67
CA SER A 157 0.07 17.32 20.67
C SER A 157 -1.32 17.14 20.03
N VAL A 158 -2.38 16.66 20.67
CA VAL A 158 -2.83 16.69 22.06
C VAL A 158 -3.75 15.47 22.27
N ILE A 159 -3.46 14.59 23.24
CA ILE A 159 -4.50 13.72 23.81
C ILE A 159 -5.00 14.42 25.07
N SER A 160 -6.20 14.99 24.98
CA SER A 160 -7.02 15.34 26.14
C SER A 160 -8.29 14.50 26.10
N PRO A 161 -8.75 13.95 27.23
CA PRO A 161 -9.90 13.07 27.27
C PRO A 161 -11.18 13.90 27.30
N MET A 162 -11.99 13.84 26.23
CA MET A 162 -13.38 14.29 26.30
C MET A 162 -14.31 13.12 26.59
N ALA A 163 -15.22 13.38 27.52
CA ALA A 163 -16.08 12.45 28.21
C ALA A 163 -17.07 11.71 27.28
N ALA A 164 -17.47 10.55 27.77
CA ALA A 164 -18.49 9.69 27.20
C ALA A 164 -19.87 10.38 27.09
N ASP A 165 -20.53 10.16 25.96
CA ASP A 165 -22.00 10.04 25.91
C ASP A 165 -22.40 8.95 24.90
N ALA A 166 -23.46 8.25 25.24
CA ALA A 166 -23.82 6.93 24.77
C ALA A 166 -24.73 6.94 23.52
N GLY A 167 -24.56 5.94 22.66
CA GLY A 167 -25.62 5.52 21.74
C GLY A 167 -25.12 4.99 20.40
N GLY A 168 -25.06 3.65 20.26
CA GLY A 168 -24.88 3.04 18.94
C GLY A 168 -24.13 1.71 18.97
N SER A 169 -24.89 0.63 18.96
CA SER A 169 -24.43 -0.77 18.86
C SER A 169 -23.37 -0.98 17.76
N GLY A 170 -22.14 -1.33 18.17
CA GLY A 170 -21.04 -1.69 17.27
C GLY A 170 -19.87 -2.39 17.97
N LYS A 171 -20.14 -3.13 19.05
CA LYS A 171 -19.12 -3.94 19.74
C LYS A 171 -18.76 -5.14 18.85
N ASN A 172 -17.50 -5.21 18.40
CA ASN A 172 -16.77 -6.36 17.79
C ASN A 172 -16.10 -6.09 16.42
N ARG A 173 -15.57 -4.88 16.14
CA ARG A 173 -14.70 -4.63 14.97
C ARG A 173 -13.19 -4.71 15.25
N GLY A 174 -12.79 -5.01 16.48
CA GLY A 174 -11.38 -5.17 16.87
C GLY A 174 -10.94 -6.62 17.00
N LYS A 175 -11.52 -7.55 16.22
CA LYS A 175 -11.07 -8.94 16.21
C LYS A 175 -9.66 -8.96 15.64
N GLU A 176 -8.71 -9.40 16.46
CA GLU A 176 -7.33 -9.79 16.15
C GLU A 176 -6.98 -9.66 14.66
N MET A 177 -6.28 -8.58 14.29
CA MET A 177 -5.81 -8.43 12.92
C MET A 177 -4.87 -9.59 12.57
N MET A 178 -4.02 -10.01 13.51
CA MET A 178 -3.00 -11.03 13.26
C MET A 178 -3.40 -12.37 13.85
N ASP A 179 -3.18 -13.43 13.09
CA ASP A 179 -3.25 -14.80 13.62
C ASP A 179 -1.88 -15.27 14.14
N GLU A 180 -1.89 -16.41 14.83
CA GLU A 180 -0.72 -17.01 15.46
C GLU A 180 0.43 -17.29 14.47
N ALA A 181 0.11 -17.69 13.23
CA ALA A 181 1.11 -17.97 12.20
C ALA A 181 1.88 -16.71 11.80
N THR A 182 1.18 -15.58 11.74
CA THR A 182 1.76 -14.26 11.49
C THR A 182 2.73 -13.88 12.62
N ILE A 183 2.35 -14.14 13.87
CA ILE A 183 3.18 -13.82 15.05
C ILE A 183 4.46 -14.67 15.10
N LYS A 184 4.38 -15.96 14.71
CA LYS A 184 5.54 -16.87 14.70
C LYS A 184 6.48 -16.68 13.51
N GLY A 185 6.15 -15.80 12.57
CA GLY A 185 6.93 -15.55 11.36
C GLY A 185 7.00 -16.74 10.40
N LEU A 186 5.99 -17.61 10.45
CA LEU A 186 5.89 -18.72 9.51
C LEU A 186 5.61 -18.18 8.09
N PRO A 187 6.14 -18.83 7.04
CA PRO A 187 5.80 -18.46 5.68
C PRO A 187 4.31 -18.68 5.44
N ARG A 188 3.67 -17.72 4.77
CA ARG A 188 2.27 -17.80 4.41
C ARG A 188 2.06 -17.43 2.96
N THR A 189 1.21 -18.19 2.28
CA THR A 189 0.75 -17.79 0.96
C THR A 189 -0.22 -16.64 1.09
N PHE A 190 -0.05 -15.63 0.24
CA PHE A 190 -0.96 -14.51 0.15
C PHE A 190 -1.44 -14.31 -1.28
N VAL A 191 -2.59 -13.68 -1.38
CA VAL A 191 -3.13 -13.11 -2.62
C VAL A 191 -3.49 -11.67 -2.31
N GLU A 192 -3.01 -10.76 -3.13
CA GLU A 192 -3.28 -9.33 -3.04
C GLU A 192 -3.80 -8.83 -4.38
N VAL A 193 -4.89 -8.08 -4.35
CA VAL A 193 -5.53 -7.54 -5.55
C VAL A 193 -5.53 -6.02 -5.47
N PHE A 194 -4.96 -5.39 -6.48
CA PHE A 194 -4.91 -3.94 -6.61
C PHE A 194 -5.80 -3.48 -7.75
N GLU A 195 -6.51 -2.40 -7.51
CA GLU A 195 -7.09 -1.57 -8.56
C GLU A 195 -6.26 -0.32 -8.71
N LEU A 196 -5.60 -0.16 -9.86
CA LEU A 196 -4.65 0.90 -10.13
C LEU A 196 -5.23 1.94 -11.08
N VAL A 197 -4.88 3.20 -10.87
CA VAL A 197 -5.18 4.32 -11.76
C VAL A 197 -3.87 4.98 -12.18
N ALA A 198 -3.72 5.24 -13.47
CA ALA A 198 -2.55 5.92 -14.00
C ALA A 198 -2.44 7.34 -13.44
N ASN A 199 -1.21 7.83 -13.31
CA ASN A 199 -0.98 9.22 -12.96
C ASN A 199 -1.22 10.09 -14.19
N GLU A 200 -2.08 11.10 -14.05
CA GLU A 200 -2.29 12.11 -15.10
C GLU A 200 -1.10 13.09 -15.19
N GLU A 201 -0.33 13.23 -14.10
CA GLU A 201 0.91 14.03 -14.03
C GLU A 201 2.14 13.14 -14.23
N GLY A 202 2.64 13.11 -15.45
CA GLY A 202 3.78 12.28 -15.84
C GLY A 202 4.80 13.00 -16.72
N THR A 203 5.16 14.25 -16.43
CA THR A 203 6.38 14.87 -16.99
C THR A 203 6.94 15.93 -16.05
N GLY A 204 8.04 15.60 -15.36
CA GLY A 204 8.85 16.57 -14.63
C GLY A 204 8.60 16.56 -13.13
N ASN A 205 9.51 15.92 -12.40
CA ASN A 205 10.24 16.45 -11.23
C ASN A 205 10.88 15.28 -10.47
N GLU A 206 11.94 15.60 -9.72
CA GLU A 206 13.09 14.77 -9.33
C GLU A 206 12.81 13.67 -8.29
N ASN A 207 11.54 13.28 -8.11
CA ASN A 207 11.14 12.17 -7.24
C ASN A 207 10.35 11.16 -8.09
N PRO A 208 10.79 9.91 -8.26
CA PRO A 208 10.09 8.92 -9.08
C PRO A 208 8.78 8.53 -8.39
N GLN A 209 7.73 9.33 -8.62
CA GLN A 209 6.36 8.99 -8.27
C GLN A 209 5.99 7.69 -9.00
N PRO A 210 5.29 6.75 -8.34
CA PRO A 210 4.86 5.53 -9.01
C PRO A 210 3.92 5.93 -10.16
N GLY A 211 4.13 5.42 -11.38
CA GLY A 211 3.30 5.78 -12.54
C GLY A 211 1.81 5.44 -12.42
N TYR A 212 1.45 4.72 -11.35
CA TYR A 212 0.10 4.35 -10.96
C TYR A 212 -0.08 4.55 -9.45
N HIS A 213 -1.29 4.96 -9.05
CA HIS A 213 -1.71 4.89 -7.65
C HIS A 213 -2.76 3.79 -7.43
N ILE A 214 -2.81 3.32 -6.20
CA ILE A 214 -3.77 2.35 -5.70
C ILE A 214 -5.09 3.06 -5.41
N LEU A 215 -6.17 2.66 -6.09
CA LEU A 215 -7.53 3.02 -5.71
C LEU A 215 -8.09 2.04 -4.67
N ARG A 216 -7.79 0.75 -4.85
CA ARG A 216 -8.19 -0.31 -3.93
C ARG A 216 -7.07 -1.32 -3.78
N ASP A 217 -6.82 -1.72 -2.54
CA ASP A 217 -5.93 -2.79 -2.13
C ASP A 217 -6.74 -3.80 -1.32
N THR A 218 -6.63 -5.08 -1.68
CA THR A 218 -7.23 -6.18 -0.93
C THR A 218 -6.21 -7.29 -0.75
N PHE A 219 -5.63 -7.35 0.45
CA PHE A 219 -4.72 -8.39 0.91
C PHE A 219 -5.46 -9.48 1.67
N ARG A 220 -5.16 -10.75 1.35
CA ARG A 220 -5.55 -11.89 2.18
C ARG A 220 -4.52 -13.00 2.19
N PHE A 221 -4.44 -13.72 3.30
CA PHE A 221 -3.77 -15.02 3.33
C PHE A 221 -4.63 -16.10 2.66
N VAL A 222 -3.97 -17.11 2.09
CA VAL A 222 -4.61 -18.28 1.47
C VAL A 222 -4.02 -19.55 2.07
N GLY A 223 -4.90 -20.47 2.49
CA GLY A 223 -4.56 -21.68 3.23
C GLY A 223 -4.93 -21.56 4.71
#